data_AF-A0A2E2IVB2-F1
#
_entry.id   AF-A0A2E2IVB2-F1
#
_cell.length_a   1.000
_cell.length_b   1.000
_cell.length_c   1.000
_cell.angle_alpha   90.00
_cell.angle_beta   90.00
_cell.angle_gamma   90.00
#
_symmetry.space_group_name_H-M   'P 1'
#
loop_
_entity.id
_entity.type
_entity.pdbx_description
1 polymer ?
#
loop_
_entity_poly.entity_id
_entity_poly.type
_entity_poly.pdbx_seq_one_letter_code
_entity_poly.pdbx_strand_id
1 'polypeptide(L)'
;MKETQRGHFEWGFGDLPGKALDAHCAFFDRHLDPVRKALEEPRCQSFTIALAPANHEHDAWRSALAADLAREYAPKRVNVAAGPKTRAFDELLEYLEDAPGVTGQYLQAHE
;
A
#
# COMPACT_ATOMS: atom_id res chain seq x y z
N MET A 1 -13.91 -8.78 25.13
CA MET A 1 -14.21 -8.34 23.76
C MET A 1 -12.89 -8.33 23.02
N LYS A 2 -12.75 -9.11 21.94
CA LYS A 2 -11.48 -9.21 21.20
C LYS A 2 -11.25 -7.86 20.54
N GLU A 3 -10.13 -7.23 20.87
CA GLU A 3 -9.65 -6.01 20.23
C GLU A 3 -9.35 -6.39 18.77
N THR A 4 -10.31 -6.12 17.88
CA THR A 4 -10.17 -6.37 16.45
C THR A 4 -8.97 -5.57 15.98
N GLN A 5 -7.94 -6.29 15.55
CA GLN A 5 -6.68 -5.76 15.05
C GLN A 5 -6.99 -4.84 13.88
N ARG A 6 -6.89 -3.51 14.08
CA ARG A 6 -6.95 -2.56 12.98
C ARG A 6 -5.73 -2.78 12.08
N GLY A 7 -5.97 -3.11 10.83
CA GLY A 7 -4.98 -3.19 9.77
C GLY A 7 -4.16 -1.89 9.72
N HIS A 8 -2.86 -2.04 9.48
CA HIS A 8 -1.97 -0.91 9.38
C HIS A 8 -2.00 -0.41 7.93
N PHE A 9 -2.48 0.80 7.70
CA PHE A 9 -2.26 1.50 6.44
C PHE A 9 -1.65 2.86 6.73
N GLU A 10 -0.71 3.27 5.89
CA GLU A 10 -0.11 4.59 5.97
C GLU A 10 -0.56 5.43 4.79
N TRP A 11 -1.24 6.52 5.12
CA TRP A 11 -1.39 7.66 4.23
C TRP A 11 -0.20 8.60 4.44
N GLY A 12 0.44 9.07 3.38
CA GLY A 12 1.49 10.09 3.54
C GLY A 12 2.74 9.94 2.67
N PHE A 13 2.77 8.99 1.73
CA PHE A 13 3.77 8.99 0.66
C PHE A 13 3.62 10.18 -0.31
N GLY A 14 2.83 11.20 0.05
CA GLY A 14 2.13 12.11 -0.86
C GLY A 14 2.98 13.15 -1.58
N ASP A 15 4.28 13.26 -1.30
CA ASP A 15 5.17 14.19 -2.00
C ASP A 15 6.13 13.44 -2.93
N LEU A 16 5.56 12.59 -3.78
CA LEU A 16 6.29 11.95 -4.88
C LEU A 16 6.35 12.89 -6.09
N PRO A 17 7.47 12.90 -6.83
CA PRO A 17 7.54 13.53 -8.14
C PRO A 17 6.42 13.10 -9.09
N GLY A 18 6.03 13.97 -10.03
CA GLY A 18 4.95 13.67 -10.97
C GLY A 18 5.30 12.58 -12.00
N LYS A 19 6.56 12.52 -12.44
CA LYS A 19 7.03 11.50 -13.40
C LYS A 19 7.20 10.15 -12.72
N ALA A 20 6.74 9.08 -13.36
CA ALA A 20 6.70 7.75 -12.77
C ALA A 20 8.08 7.22 -12.32
N LEU A 21 9.13 7.42 -13.12
CA LEU A 21 10.47 6.96 -12.77
C LEU A 21 11.03 7.70 -11.56
N ASP A 22 10.87 9.03 -11.53
CA ASP A 22 11.32 9.87 -10.42
C ASP A 22 10.54 9.53 -9.13
N ALA A 23 9.23 9.27 -9.25
CA ALA A 23 8.38 8.82 -8.14
C ALA A 23 8.81 7.47 -7.58
N HIS A 24 9.09 6.51 -8.46
CA HIS A 24 9.59 5.19 -8.10
C HIS A 24 10.90 5.30 -7.30
N CYS A 25 11.90 6.01 -7.84
CA CYS A 25 13.17 6.24 -7.13
C CYS A 25 12.95 6.90 -5.77
N ALA A 26 12.12 7.95 -5.72
CA ALA A 26 11.87 8.70 -4.50
C ALA A 26 11.07 7.91 -3.45
N PHE A 27 10.24 6.96 -3.86
CA PHE A 27 9.57 6.03 -2.94
C PHE A 27 10.58 5.05 -2.33
N PHE A 28 11.41 4.43 -3.15
CA PHE A 28 12.40 3.47 -2.67
C PHE A 28 13.43 4.11 -1.74
N ASP A 29 13.88 5.32 -2.06
CA ASP A 29 14.84 6.07 -1.25
C ASP A 29 14.26 6.53 0.10
N ARG A 30 13.02 7.03 0.12
CA ARG A 30 12.46 7.72 1.29
C ARG A 30 11.49 6.88 2.13
N HIS A 31 10.88 5.85 1.54
CA HIS A 31 9.71 5.19 2.12
C HIS A 31 9.80 3.67 2.23
N LEU A 32 10.69 3.00 1.48
CA LEU A 32 10.81 1.54 1.56
C LEU A 32 11.25 1.09 2.95
N ASP A 33 12.28 1.70 3.53
CA ASP A 33 12.77 1.31 4.86
C ASP A 33 11.73 1.52 5.98
N PRO A 34 11.01 2.65 6.05
CA PRO A 34 9.85 2.79 6.95
C PRO A 34 8.79 1.70 6.77
N VAL A 35 8.42 1.38 5.53
CA VAL A 35 7.44 0.32 5.22
C VAL A 35 7.94 -1.03 5.71
N ARG A 36 9.21 -1.37 5.47
CA ARG A 36 9.83 -2.61 5.94
C ARG A 36 9.82 -2.72 7.47
N LYS A 37 10.15 -1.63 8.18
CA LYS A 37 10.07 -1.60 9.65
C LYS A 37 8.66 -1.85 10.16
N ALA A 38 7.65 -1.21 9.56
CA ALA A 38 6.25 -1.45 9.92
C ALA A 38 5.83 -2.90 9.63
N LEU A 39 6.29 -3.46 8.51
CA LEU A 39 6.05 -4.86 8.15
C LEU A 39 6.80 -5.84 9.04
N GLU A 40 7.91 -5.48 9.67
CA GLU A 40 8.63 -6.36 10.61
C GLU A 40 7.97 -6.44 11.98
N GLU A 41 7.16 -5.44 12.36
CA GLU A 41 6.44 -5.43 13.63
C GLU A 41 5.65 -6.74 13.83
N PRO A 42 5.82 -7.45 14.97
CA PRO A 42 5.20 -8.76 15.19
C PRO A 42 3.66 -8.74 15.12
N ARG A 43 3.05 -7.57 15.41
CA ARG A 43 1.60 -7.39 15.37
C ARG A 43 1.07 -7.09 13.97
N CYS A 44 1.94 -6.72 13.03
CA CYS A 44 1.53 -6.48 11.65
C CYS A 44 1.21 -7.81 10.96
N GLN A 45 -0.04 -7.97 10.53
CA GLN A 45 -0.54 -9.11 9.76
C GLN A 45 -0.98 -8.72 8.35
N SER A 46 -1.39 -7.46 8.17
CA SER A 46 -1.71 -6.83 6.90
C SER A 46 -1.17 -5.41 6.87
N PHE A 47 -0.71 -4.97 5.70
CA PHE A 47 -0.26 -3.62 5.45
C PHE A 47 -0.72 -3.14 4.08
N THR A 48 -1.32 -1.95 4.01
CA THR A 48 -1.68 -1.32 2.73
C THR A 48 -0.95 0.02 2.57
N ILE A 49 -0.21 0.15 1.47
CA ILE A 49 0.44 1.39 1.07
C ILE A 49 -0.60 2.25 0.33
N ALA A 50 -1.01 3.39 0.91
CA ALA A 50 -2.02 4.27 0.33
C ALA A 50 -1.37 5.45 -0.43
N LEU A 51 -1.52 5.48 -1.76
CA LEU A 51 -0.91 6.47 -2.66
C LEU A 51 -1.95 7.44 -3.24
N ALA A 52 -1.49 8.65 -3.55
CA ALA A 52 -2.27 9.61 -4.35
C ALA A 52 -2.57 9.04 -5.75
N PRO A 53 -3.66 9.50 -6.40
CA PRO A 53 -3.94 9.12 -7.78
C PRO A 53 -2.81 9.65 -8.68
N ALA A 54 -2.44 8.84 -9.68
CA ALA A 54 -1.45 9.19 -10.68
C ALA A 54 -1.89 8.68 -12.05
N ASN A 55 -1.22 9.11 -13.11
CA ASN A 55 -1.47 8.56 -14.43
C ASN A 55 -1.00 7.09 -14.53
N HIS A 56 -1.41 6.43 -15.61
CA HIS A 56 -1.11 5.01 -15.85
C HIS A 56 0.38 4.66 -15.93
N GLU A 57 1.27 5.64 -16.14
CA GLU A 57 2.71 5.42 -16.18
C GLU A 57 3.26 4.92 -14.83
N HIS A 58 2.51 5.14 -13.74
CA HIS A 58 2.89 4.67 -12.40
C HIS A 58 2.48 3.21 -12.11
N ASP A 59 1.61 2.61 -12.93
CA ASP A 59 0.97 1.34 -12.59
C ASP A 59 1.96 0.18 -12.49
N ALA A 60 2.98 0.16 -13.36
CA ALA A 60 3.96 -0.92 -13.42
C ALA A 60 4.80 -1.02 -12.14
N TRP A 61 5.37 0.10 -11.67
CA TRP A 61 6.23 0.08 -10.48
C TRP A 61 5.42 -0.13 -9.20
N ARG A 62 4.18 0.40 -9.13
CA ARG A 62 3.28 0.18 -7.99
C ARG A 62 2.84 -1.28 -7.88
N SER A 63 2.56 -1.92 -9.02
CA SER A 63 2.22 -3.36 -9.07
C SER A 63 3.41 -4.24 -8.68
N ALA A 64 4.60 -3.93 -9.19
CA ALA A 64 5.83 -4.65 -8.83
C ALA A 64 6.13 -4.54 -7.33
N LEU A 65 6.06 -3.33 -6.77
CA LEU A 65 6.23 -3.08 -5.34
C LEU A 65 5.29 -3.93 -4.48
N ALA A 66 3.99 -3.94 -4.81
CA ALA A 66 3.01 -4.74 -4.08
C ALA A 66 3.37 -6.24 -4.11
N ALA A 67 3.67 -6.76 -5.32
CA ALA A 67 3.95 -8.17 -5.52
C ALA A 67 5.25 -8.62 -4.83
N ASP A 68 6.30 -7.79 -4.86
CA ASP A 68 7.59 -8.12 -4.26
C ASP A 68 7.52 -8.10 -2.74
N LEU A 69 6.91 -7.05 -2.14
CA LEU A 69 6.72 -7.00 -0.69
C LEU A 69 5.85 -8.14 -0.18
N ALA A 70 4.78 -8.49 -0.90
CA ALA A 70 3.91 -9.61 -0.51
C ALA A 70 4.64 -10.96 -0.50
N ARG A 71 5.60 -11.16 -1.42
CA ARG A 71 6.43 -12.38 -1.44
C ARG A 71 7.48 -12.36 -0.34
N GLU A 72 8.16 -11.22 -0.15
CA GLU A 72 9.23 -11.05 0.83
C GLU A 72 8.72 -11.21 2.27
N TYR A 73 7.52 -10.68 2.56
CA TYR A 73 6.95 -10.65 3.91
C TYR A 73 5.89 -11.72 4.19
N ALA A 74 5.73 -12.71 3.32
CA ALA A 74 4.80 -13.82 3.57
C ALA A 74 5.07 -14.47 4.95
N PRO A 75 4.03 -14.76 5.76
CA PRO A 75 2.61 -14.76 5.44
C PRO A 75 1.87 -13.43 5.66
N LYS A 76 2.56 -12.32 5.94
CA LYS A 76 1.92 -10.99 6.07
C LYS A 76 1.35 -10.55 4.72
N ARG A 77 0.17 -9.93 4.73
CA ARG A 77 -0.48 -9.45 3.50
C ARG A 77 -0.02 -8.03 3.20
N VAL A 78 0.41 -7.77 1.98
CA VAL A 78 0.85 -6.43 1.56
C VAL A 78 0.15 -6.05 0.26
N ASN A 79 -0.49 -4.89 0.23
CA ASN A 79 -1.14 -4.35 -0.96
C ASN A 79 -0.76 -2.88 -1.17
N VAL A 80 -1.00 -2.38 -2.38
CA VAL A 80 -0.92 -0.96 -2.72
C VAL A 80 -2.31 -0.50 -3.16
N ALA A 81 -2.81 0.58 -2.57
CA ALA A 81 -4.05 1.23 -2.98
C ALA A 81 -3.75 2.65 -3.47
N ALA A 82 -4.36 3.08 -4.58
CA ALA A 82 -4.25 4.46 -5.06
C ALA A 82 -5.60 5.08 -5.35
N GLY A 83 -5.79 6.34 -4.98
CA GLY A 83 -7.05 7.04 -5.21
C GLY A 83 -7.10 8.39 -4.51
N PRO A 84 -8.07 9.25 -4.87
CA PRO A 84 -8.33 10.46 -4.12
C PRO A 84 -8.78 10.12 -2.69
N LYS A 85 -8.61 11.07 -1.75
CA LYS A 85 -9.16 10.92 -0.39
C LYS A 85 -10.68 11.04 -0.40
N THR A 86 -11.35 9.96 -0.76
CA THR A 86 -12.81 9.87 -0.81
C THR A 86 -13.28 8.69 0.04
N ARG A 87 -14.58 8.68 0.32
CA ARG A 87 -15.21 7.57 1.04
C ARG A 87 -14.99 6.23 0.34
N ALA A 88 -15.00 6.20 -1.00
CA ALA A 88 -14.73 4.98 -1.76
C ALA A 88 -13.30 4.46 -1.53
N PHE A 89 -12.33 5.37 -1.36
CA PHE A 89 -10.97 4.98 -1.01
C PHE A 89 -10.87 4.44 0.42
N ASP A 90 -11.57 5.05 1.38
CA ASP A 90 -11.64 4.53 2.74
C ASP A 90 -12.27 3.12 2.78
N GLU A 91 -13.37 2.91 2.04
CA GLU A 91 -14.04 1.60 1.90
C GLU A 91 -13.13 0.55 1.24
N LEU A 92 -12.30 0.94 0.26
CA LEU A 92 -11.28 0.06 -0.33
C LEU A 92 -10.21 -0.36 0.70
N LEU A 93 -9.75 0.57 1.53
CA LEU A 93 -8.76 0.27 2.57
C LEU A 93 -9.34 -0.67 3.63
N GLU A 94 -10.57 -0.42 4.09
CA GLU A 94 -11.31 -1.29 5.02
C GLU A 94 -11.48 -2.69 4.43
N TYR A 95 -11.86 -2.79 3.15
CA TYR A 95 -11.95 -4.08 2.47
C TYR A 95 -10.62 -4.84 2.46
N LEU A 96 -9.50 -4.18 2.14
CA LEU A 96 -8.19 -4.84 2.06
C LEU A 96 -7.66 -5.31 3.40
N GLU A 97 -8.01 -4.60 4.47
CA GLU A 97 -7.74 -5.01 5.84
C GLU A 97 -8.42 -6.36 6.16
N ASP A 98 -9.71 -6.47 5.83
CA ASP A 98 -10.56 -7.62 6.16
C ASP A 98 -10.49 -8.78 5.15
N ALA A 99 -9.78 -8.62 4.02
CA ALA A 99 -9.67 -9.63 2.97
C ALA A 99 -8.44 -10.56 3.15
N PRO A 100 -8.57 -11.75 3.79
CA PRO A 100 -7.43 -12.64 4.07
C PRO A 100 -6.80 -13.25 2.81
N GLY A 101 -7.51 -13.27 1.69
CA GLY A 101 -7.02 -13.81 0.42
C GLY A 101 -6.37 -12.78 -0.51
N VAL A 102 -6.38 -11.49 -0.15
CA VAL A 102 -5.92 -10.42 -1.02
C VAL A 102 -4.55 -9.93 -0.55
N THR A 103 -3.52 -10.25 -1.34
CA THR A 103 -2.13 -9.80 -1.13
C THR A 103 -1.43 -9.63 -2.47
N GLY A 104 -0.41 -8.78 -2.51
CA GLY A 104 0.37 -8.48 -3.69
C GLY A 104 -0.38 -7.72 -4.78
N GLN A 105 -1.50 -7.07 -4.44
CA GLN A 105 -2.34 -6.37 -5.39
C GLN A 105 -2.07 -4.87 -5.39
N TYR A 106 -2.15 -4.27 -6.58
CA TYR A 106 -2.29 -2.84 -6.78
C TYR A 106 -3.74 -2.56 -7.22
N LEU A 107 -4.45 -1.75 -6.44
CA LEU A 107 -5.86 -1.42 -6.67
C LEU A 107 -6.06 0.09 -6.73
N GLN A 108 -6.94 0.53 -7.62
CA GLN A 108 -7.27 1.93 -7.79
C GLN A 108 -8.73 2.18 -7.39
N ALA A 109 -8.96 3.14 -6.49
CA ALA A 109 -10.29 3.69 -6.30
C ALA A 109 -10.49 4.84 -7.29
N HIS A 110 -11.55 4.74 -8.08
CA HIS A 110 -12.00 5.80 -8.97
C HIS A 110 -13.29 6.37 -8.36
N GLU A 111 -13.32 7.69 -8.19
CA GLU A 111 -14.43 8.46 -7.57
C GLU A 111 -14.84 8.01 -6.15
#